data_AF-A0A6G2JK24-F1
#
_entry.id   AF-A0A6G2JK24-F1
#
_cell.length_a   1.000
_cell.length_b   1.000
_cell.length_c   1.000
_cell.angle_alpha   90.00
_cell.angle_beta   90.00
_cell.angle_gamma   90.00
#
_symmetry.space_group_name_H-M   'P 1'
#
loop_
_entity.id
_entity.type
_entity.pdbx_description
1 polymer ?
#
loop_
_entity_poly.entity_id
_entity_poly.type
_entity_poly.pdbx_seq_one_letter_code
_entity_poly.pdbx_strand_id
1 'polypeptide(L)'
;MDTHATVREFEAAGIETRQAEAIVKAMSWSRNDLVTKTDLSGFATKEDLAGFATKQDLERFATKEDLTGFATKQDLERFATKEDLEGLKTRLDSLSAKMERFATKEDLAGFATKEDLERFATKEDFELCATKEDLERYATKEDLVVLRAEMAAMKSDLEKQISGAVNKMMVCMITMSALIVGMMKYL
;
A
#
# COMPACT_ATOMS: atom_id res chain seq x y z
N MET A 1 3.97 105.56 9.29
CA MET A 1 5.01 106.07 10.21
C MET A 1 4.51 107.41 10.68
N ASP A 2 4.34 107.60 11.99
CA ASP A 2 3.86 108.86 12.54
C ASP A 2 5.04 109.84 12.62
N THR A 3 5.06 110.80 11.68
CA THR A 3 6.17 111.73 11.50
C THR A 3 6.34 112.65 12.71
N HIS A 4 5.26 112.95 13.44
CA HIS A 4 5.32 113.83 14.61
C HIS A 4 5.94 113.16 15.83
N ALA A 5 5.72 111.86 16.01
CA ALA A 5 6.35 111.11 17.10
C ALA A 5 7.88 111.05 16.92
N THR A 6 8.35 110.80 15.70
CA THR A 6 9.78 110.72 15.42
C THR A 6 10.50 112.07 15.48
N VAL A 7 9.84 113.17 15.10
CA VAL A 7 10.42 114.51 15.28
C VAL A 7 10.63 114.82 16.76
N ARG A 8 9.66 114.48 17.63
CA ARG A 8 9.79 114.68 19.08
C ARG A 8 10.93 113.85 19.70
N GLU A 9 11.18 112.64 19.21
CA GLU A 9 12.31 111.83 19.67
C GLU A 9 13.66 112.44 19.26
N PHE A 10 13.76 113.00 18.06
CA PHE A 10 14.97 113.72 17.62
C PHE A 10 15.19 115.03 18.40
N GLU A 11 14.11 115.75 18.74
CA GLU A 11 14.17 116.91 19.61
C GLU A 11 14.65 116.54 21.03
N ALA A 12 14.15 115.44 21.59
CA ALA A 12 14.60 114.93 22.89
C ALA A 12 16.09 114.49 22.87
N ALA A 13 16.62 114.12 21.70
CA ALA A 13 18.04 113.84 21.49
C ALA A 13 18.90 115.10 21.26
N GLY A 14 18.32 116.30 21.37
CA GLY A 14 19.03 117.58 21.25
C GLY A 14 19.19 118.11 19.83
N ILE A 15 18.45 117.58 18.86
CA ILE A 15 18.46 118.05 17.47
C ILE A 15 17.43 119.17 17.31
N GLU A 16 17.81 120.29 16.69
CA GLU A 16 16.88 121.39 16.44
C GLU A 16 15.72 120.94 15.54
N THR A 17 14.50 121.41 15.82
CA THR A 17 13.25 120.99 15.18
C THR A 17 13.31 121.00 13.65
N ARG A 18 13.96 122.02 13.05
CA ARG A 18 14.10 122.13 11.60
C ARG A 18 14.97 121.02 11.00
N GLN A 19 16.01 120.59 11.72
CA GLN A 19 16.87 119.50 11.29
C GLN A 19 16.15 118.16 11.44
N ALA A 20 15.42 117.96 12.53
CA ALA A 20 14.61 116.77 12.76
C ALA A 20 13.53 116.59 11.67
N GLU A 21 12.81 117.65 11.31
CA GLU A 21 11.81 117.61 10.23
C GLU A 21 12.43 117.30 8.87
N ALA A 22 13.60 117.87 8.56
CA ALA A 22 14.30 117.62 7.30
C ALA A 22 14.75 116.15 7.18
N ILE A 23 15.25 115.57 8.27
CA ILE A 23 15.70 114.16 8.32
C ILE A 23 14.51 113.21 8.12
N VAL A 24 13.41 113.44 8.85
CA VAL A 24 12.20 112.60 8.73
C VAL A 24 11.62 112.67 7.31
N LYS A 25 11.64 113.85 6.69
CA LYS A 25 11.20 114.03 5.30
C LYS A 25 12.08 113.27 4.31
N ALA A 26 13.41 113.32 4.47
CA ALA A 26 14.34 112.57 3.64
C ALA A 26 14.15 111.06 3.78
N MET A 27 13.98 110.54 5.00
CA MET A 27 13.72 109.12 5.25
C MET A 27 12.39 108.65 4.64
N SER A 28 11.37 109.51 4.63
CA SER A 28 10.08 109.20 3.99
C SER A 28 10.22 109.06 2.47
N TRP A 29 11.04 109.89 1.82
CA TRP A 29 11.31 109.76 0.39
C TRP A 29 12.06 108.49 0.04
N SER A 30 13.15 108.17 0.77
CA SER A 30 13.91 106.94 0.55
C SER A 30 13.08 105.67 0.77
N ARG A 31 12.17 105.66 1.74
CA ARG A 31 11.28 104.51 1.94
C ARG A 31 10.29 104.33 0.79
N ASN A 32 9.72 105.41 0.27
CA ASN A 32 8.78 105.29 -0.84
C ASN A 32 9.46 104.76 -2.11
N ASP A 33 10.73 105.10 -2.34
CA ASP A 33 11.52 104.55 -3.45
C ASP A 33 11.79 103.05 -3.28
N LEU A 34 12.16 102.63 -2.06
CA LEU A 34 12.45 101.22 -1.74
C LEU A 34 11.21 100.32 -1.65
N VAL A 35 10.02 100.92 -1.50
CA VAL A 35 8.73 100.21 -1.44
C VAL A 35 7.84 100.68 -2.58
N THR A 36 8.41 100.84 -3.77
CA THR A 36 7.58 100.89 -4.98
C THR A 36 7.13 99.47 -5.30
N LYS A 37 5.82 99.29 -5.48
CA LYS A 37 5.16 97.99 -5.80
C LYS A 37 5.80 97.22 -6.97
N THR A 38 6.60 97.89 -7.77
CA THR A 38 7.39 97.38 -8.90
C THR A 38 8.46 96.36 -8.50
N ASP A 39 9.05 96.43 -7.29
CA ASP A 39 10.07 95.46 -6.89
C ASP A 39 9.50 94.10 -6.45
N LEU A 40 8.20 94.04 -6.13
CA LEU A 40 7.52 92.81 -5.73
C LEU A 40 6.94 92.01 -6.91
N SER A 41 6.91 92.59 -8.12
CA SER A 41 6.38 91.90 -9.31
C SER A 41 7.35 90.88 -9.93
N GLY A 42 8.56 90.73 -9.37
CA GLY A 42 9.55 89.74 -9.78
C GLY A 42 9.48 88.40 -9.01
N PHE A 43 8.62 88.28 -8.00
CA PHE A 43 8.42 87.02 -7.28
C PHE A 43 7.28 86.21 -7.90
N ALA A 44 7.54 84.91 -8.03
CA ALA A 44 6.76 83.93 -8.79
C ALA A 44 5.23 84.16 -8.79
N THR A 45 4.63 84.19 -9.97
CA THR A 45 3.18 84.37 -10.13
C THR A 45 2.47 83.02 -10.06
N LYS A 46 1.14 83.03 -9.91
CA LYS A 46 0.34 81.79 -9.92
C LYS A 46 0.47 81.03 -11.24
N GLU A 47 0.81 81.71 -12.34
CA GLU A 47 1.11 81.07 -13.62
C GLU A 47 2.37 80.18 -13.56
N ASP A 48 3.39 80.53 -12.76
CA ASP A 48 4.61 79.72 -12.63
C ASP A 48 4.36 78.35 -11.98
N LEU A 49 3.32 78.25 -11.14
CA LEU A 49 2.88 77.01 -10.50
C LEU A 49 2.00 76.14 -11.40
N ALA A 50 1.46 76.69 -12.51
CA ALA A 50 0.59 75.97 -13.42
C ALA A 50 1.34 74.94 -14.31
N GLY A 51 2.67 75.02 -14.36
CA GLY A 51 3.53 74.06 -15.06
C GLY A 51 3.90 72.81 -14.24
N PHE A 52 3.50 72.72 -12.97
CA PHE A 52 3.77 71.56 -12.13
C PHE A 52 2.64 70.53 -12.23
N ALA A 53 3.02 69.25 -12.42
CA ALA A 53 2.21 68.05 -12.60
C ALA A 53 0.69 68.22 -12.42
N THR A 54 -0.03 68.09 -13.53
CA THR A 54 -1.50 68.13 -13.55
C THR A 54 -2.06 66.79 -13.08
N LYS A 55 -3.33 66.77 -12.63
CA LYS A 55 -4.04 65.52 -12.30
C LYS A 55 -4.04 64.51 -13.47
N GLN A 56 -3.94 65.00 -14.70
CA GLN A 56 -3.88 64.21 -15.92
C GLN A 56 -2.57 63.41 -16.04
N ASP A 57 -1.48 63.88 -15.44
CA ASP A 57 -0.19 63.17 -15.42
C ASP A 57 -0.23 61.94 -14.49
N LEU A 58 -1.12 61.95 -13.48
CA LEU A 58 -1.35 60.82 -12.57
C LEU A 58 -2.26 59.73 -13.17
N GLU A 59 -3.06 60.07 -14.19
CA GLU A 59 -3.94 59.11 -14.89
C GLU A 59 -3.16 58.12 -15.77
N ARG A 60 -1.87 58.38 -16.03
CA ARG A 60 -0.97 57.45 -16.74
C ARG A 60 -0.35 56.38 -15.85
N PHE A 61 -0.60 56.42 -14.53
CA PHE A 61 -0.17 55.37 -13.61
C PHE A 61 -1.25 54.31 -13.48
N ALA A 62 -0.81 53.04 -13.37
CA ALA A 62 -1.64 51.85 -13.50
C ALA A 62 -3.01 51.96 -12.81
N THR A 63 -4.08 51.80 -13.58
CA THR A 63 -5.45 51.87 -13.06
C THR A 63 -5.86 50.52 -12.50
N LYS A 64 -6.96 50.47 -11.74
CA LYS A 64 -7.51 49.19 -11.24
C LYS A 64 -7.88 48.22 -12.38
N GLU A 65 -8.09 48.71 -13.60
CA GLU A 65 -8.29 47.85 -14.77
C GLU A 65 -7.03 47.04 -15.12
N ASP A 66 -5.82 47.53 -14.87
CA ASP A 66 -4.57 46.80 -15.18
C ASP A 66 -4.40 45.54 -14.31
N LEU A 67 -5.12 45.44 -13.19
CA LEU A 67 -5.14 44.26 -12.32
C LEU A 67 -6.12 43.17 -12.80
N THR A 68 -6.95 43.43 -13.81
CA THR A 68 -7.95 42.47 -14.31
C THR A 68 -7.35 41.30 -15.10
N GLY A 69 -6.09 41.41 -15.53
CA GLY A 69 -5.33 40.33 -16.16
C GLY A 69 -4.59 39.40 -15.19
N PHE A 70 -4.60 39.69 -13.88
CA PHE A 70 -3.99 38.83 -12.88
C PHE A 70 -4.97 37.73 -12.42
N ALA A 71 -4.42 36.55 -12.14
CA ALA A 71 -5.18 35.38 -11.69
C ALA A 71 -6.14 35.76 -10.56
N THR A 72 -7.43 35.57 -10.80
CA THR A 72 -8.48 35.81 -9.82
C THR A 72 -8.55 34.66 -8.82
N LYS A 73 -9.22 34.87 -7.69
CA LYS A 73 -9.47 33.77 -6.73
C LYS A 73 -10.18 32.57 -7.37
N GLN A 74 -11.01 32.82 -8.39
CA GLN A 74 -11.72 31.80 -9.14
C GLN A 74 -10.81 30.96 -10.05
N ASP A 75 -9.69 31.54 -10.52
CA ASP A 75 -8.67 30.79 -11.29
C ASP A 75 -7.89 29.82 -10.39
N LEU A 76 -7.73 30.17 -9.11
CA LEU A 76 -7.08 29.33 -8.09
C LEU A 76 -7.97 28.20 -7.58
N GLU A 77 -9.30 28.34 -7.64
CA GLU A 77 -10.27 27.28 -7.30
C GLU A 77 -10.22 26.08 -8.26
N ARG A 78 -9.63 26.24 -9.45
CA ARG A 78 -9.41 25.13 -10.40
C ARG A 78 -8.21 24.25 -10.05
N PHE A 79 -7.37 24.68 -9.11
CA PHE A 79 -6.25 23.88 -8.63
C PHE A 79 -6.68 23.01 -7.45
N ALA A 80 -6.04 21.85 -7.31
CA ALA A 80 -6.30 20.92 -6.22
C ALA A 80 -6.24 21.66 -4.87
N THR A 81 -7.38 21.66 -4.18
CA THR A 81 -7.55 22.30 -2.87
C THR A 81 -6.92 21.44 -1.78
N LYS A 82 -6.78 22.00 -0.58
CA LYS A 82 -6.33 21.21 0.58
C LYS A 82 -7.32 20.08 0.89
N GLU A 83 -8.62 20.30 0.70
CA GLU A 83 -9.63 19.25 0.85
C GLU A 83 -9.43 18.09 -0.14
N ASP A 84 -9.05 18.36 -1.39
CA ASP A 84 -8.81 17.31 -2.39
C ASP A 84 -7.64 16.39 -2.00
N LEU A 85 -6.57 16.97 -1.44
CA LEU A 85 -5.41 16.23 -0.94
C LEU A 85 -5.75 15.36 0.28
N GLU A 86 -6.55 15.87 1.22
CA GLU A 86 -7.04 15.10 2.36
C GLU A 86 -8.01 13.97 1.91
N GLY A 87 -8.85 14.24 0.91
CA GLY A 87 -9.70 13.23 0.27
C GLY A 87 -8.89 12.12 -0.41
N LEU A 88 -7.76 12.45 -1.03
CA LEU A 88 -6.85 11.46 -1.63
C LEU A 88 -6.15 10.63 -0.55
N LYS A 89 -5.68 11.27 0.52
CA LYS A 89 -5.00 10.59 1.64
C LYS A 89 -5.91 9.57 2.32
N THR A 90 -7.15 9.97 2.65
CA THR A 90 -8.14 9.05 3.24
C THR A 90 -8.49 7.87 2.33
N ARG A 91 -8.55 8.09 1.01
CA ARG A 91 -8.71 7.01 0.03
C ARG A 91 -7.51 6.07 -0.01
N LEU A 92 -6.30 6.61 0.07
CA LEU A 92 -5.07 5.82 0.11
C LEU A 92 -4.99 4.97 1.38
N ASP A 93 -5.31 5.55 2.54
CA ASP A 93 -5.34 4.85 3.83
C ASP A 93 -6.37 3.70 3.81
N SER A 94 -7.55 3.95 3.24
CA SER A 94 -8.59 2.94 3.05
C SER A 94 -8.18 1.82 2.11
N LEU A 95 -7.39 2.14 1.08
CA LEU A 95 -6.86 1.14 0.14
C LEU A 95 -5.78 0.30 0.81
N SER A 96 -4.89 0.93 1.58
CA SER A 96 -3.86 0.26 2.38
C SER A 96 -4.48 -0.73 3.35
N ALA A 97 -5.50 -0.31 4.10
CA ALA A 97 -6.22 -1.18 5.05
C ALA A 97 -6.94 -2.36 4.36
N LYS A 98 -7.43 -2.16 3.12
CA LYS A 98 -7.99 -3.26 2.32
C LYS A 98 -6.89 -4.20 1.82
N MET A 99 -5.72 -3.67 1.51
CA MET A 99 -4.58 -4.43 1.02
C MET A 99 -4.01 -5.35 2.11
N GLU A 100 -4.00 -4.91 3.37
CA GLU A 100 -3.67 -5.75 4.53
C GLU A 100 -4.64 -6.91 4.78
N ARG A 101 -5.86 -6.83 4.25
CA ARG A 101 -6.85 -7.92 4.33
C ARG A 101 -6.74 -8.95 3.21
N PHE A 102 -5.86 -8.76 2.23
CA PHE A 102 -5.59 -9.81 1.25
C PHE A 102 -4.76 -10.90 1.91
N ALA A 103 -5.10 -12.16 1.58
CA ALA A 103 -4.41 -13.34 2.08
C ALA A 103 -2.90 -13.16 1.98
N THR A 104 -2.27 -13.08 3.14
CA THR A 104 -0.83 -12.97 3.29
C THR A 104 -0.20 -14.32 2.96
N LYS A 105 1.11 -14.34 2.69
CA LYS A 105 1.84 -15.60 2.48
C LYS A 105 1.69 -16.57 3.67
N GLU A 106 1.39 -16.06 4.86
CA GLU A 106 1.10 -16.85 6.07
C GLU A 106 -0.29 -17.50 6.02
N ASP A 107 -1.31 -16.83 5.47
CA ASP A 107 -2.63 -17.42 5.25
C ASP A 107 -2.59 -18.58 4.25
N LEU A 108 -1.70 -18.49 3.24
CA LEU A 108 -1.45 -19.58 2.30
C LEU A 108 -0.61 -20.72 2.90
N ALA A 109 0.15 -20.46 3.96
CA ALA A 109 0.96 -21.49 4.62
C ALA A 109 0.12 -22.47 5.46
N GLY A 110 -1.11 -22.10 5.82
CA GLY A 110 -2.07 -23.00 6.49
C GLY A 110 -2.80 -23.97 5.57
N PHE A 111 -2.65 -23.83 4.24
CA PHE A 111 -3.24 -24.77 3.29
C PHE A 111 -2.34 -26.00 3.12
N ALA A 112 -2.98 -27.17 2.97
CA ALA A 112 -2.28 -28.41 2.66
C ALA A 112 -1.41 -28.22 1.41
N THR A 113 -0.11 -28.43 1.58
CA THR A 113 0.87 -28.34 0.50
C THR A 113 0.81 -29.59 -0.36
N LYS A 114 1.40 -29.53 -1.56
CA LYS A 114 1.52 -30.73 -2.41
C LYS A 114 2.29 -31.84 -1.69
N GLU A 115 3.28 -31.49 -0.86
CA GLU A 115 4.01 -32.47 -0.05
C GLU A 115 3.13 -33.14 1.03
N ASP A 116 2.15 -32.43 1.58
CA ASP A 116 1.20 -33.02 2.55
C ASP A 116 0.28 -34.05 1.88
N LEU A 117 -0.10 -33.82 0.62
CA LEU A 117 -0.91 -34.73 -0.19
C LEU A 117 -0.13 -35.96 -0.66
N GLU A 118 1.19 -35.85 -0.86
CA GLU A 118 2.07 -36.96 -1.25
C GLU A 118 2.28 -37.98 -0.12
N ARG A 119 2.00 -37.62 1.14
CA ARG A 119 2.07 -38.54 2.28
C ARG A 119 0.80 -39.36 2.49
N PHE A 120 -0.27 -39.06 1.76
CA PHE A 120 -1.47 -39.89 1.81
C PHE A 120 -1.24 -41.16 1.01
N ALA A 121 -1.76 -42.28 1.54
CA ALA A 121 -1.70 -43.57 0.87
C ALA A 121 -2.21 -43.43 -0.57
N THR A 122 -1.33 -43.64 -1.53
CA THR A 122 -1.67 -43.55 -2.94
C THR A 122 -2.37 -44.83 -3.37
N LYS A 123 -3.00 -44.82 -4.55
CA LYS A 123 -3.61 -46.04 -5.10
C LYS A 123 -2.58 -47.17 -5.26
N GLU A 124 -1.30 -46.83 -5.46
CA GLU A 124 -0.19 -47.76 -5.59
C GLU A 124 0.13 -48.47 -4.26
N ASP A 125 -0.04 -47.80 -3.11
CA ASP A 125 0.14 -48.43 -1.79
C ASP A 125 -0.87 -49.55 -1.54
N PHE A 126 -2.06 -49.47 -2.16
CA PHE A 126 -3.07 -50.52 -2.10
C PHE A 126 -2.80 -51.68 -3.08
N GLU A 127 -1.93 -51.50 -4.08
CA GLU A 127 -1.55 -52.57 -5.02
C GLU A 127 -0.54 -53.55 -4.40
N LEU A 128 0.20 -53.14 -3.36
CA LEU A 128 1.07 -54.00 -2.56
C LEU A 128 0.32 -54.81 -1.48
N CYS A 129 -0.96 -54.50 -1.25
CA CYS A 129 -1.81 -55.30 -0.37
C CYS A 129 -2.18 -56.59 -1.09
N ALA A 130 -2.06 -57.73 -0.39
CA ALA A 130 -2.28 -59.07 -0.92
C ALA A 130 -3.50 -59.11 -1.87
N THR A 131 -3.22 -59.35 -3.14
CA THR A 131 -4.24 -59.37 -4.19
C THR A 131 -5.01 -60.67 -4.12
N LYS A 132 -6.19 -60.72 -4.75
CA LYS A 132 -6.96 -61.97 -4.85
C LYS A 132 -6.16 -63.12 -5.46
N GLU A 133 -5.24 -62.80 -6.37
CA GLU A 133 -4.35 -63.76 -7.03
C GLU A 133 -3.31 -64.35 -6.06
N ASP A 134 -2.84 -63.58 -5.07
CA ASP A 134 -1.95 -64.09 -4.02
C ASP A 134 -2.67 -65.07 -3.08
N LEU A 135 -3.98 -64.87 -2.84
CA LEU A 135 -4.81 -65.81 -2.09
C LEU A 135 -5.12 -67.10 -2.87
N GLU A 136 -5.14 -67.06 -4.20
CA GLU A 136 -5.36 -68.24 -5.05
C GLU A 136 -4.16 -69.20 -5.08
N ARG A 137 -2.97 -68.74 -4.67
CA ARG A 137 -1.78 -69.61 -4.52
C ARG A 137 -1.75 -70.41 -3.22
N TYR A 138 -2.64 -70.10 -2.28
CA TYR A 138 -2.80 -70.92 -1.08
C TYR A 138 -3.65 -72.14 -1.38
N ALA A 139 -3.31 -73.27 -0.75
CA ALA A 139 -4.04 -74.53 -0.89
C ALA A 139 -5.55 -74.28 -0.78
N THR A 140 -6.23 -74.48 -1.90
CA THR A 140 -7.67 -74.25 -2.02
C THR A 140 -8.43 -75.37 -1.34
N LYS A 141 -9.74 -75.18 -1.13
CA LYS A 141 -10.58 -76.25 -0.58
C LYS A 141 -10.59 -77.47 -1.51
N GLU A 142 -10.41 -77.23 -2.80
CA GLU A 142 -10.30 -78.22 -3.86
C GLU A 142 -9.02 -79.04 -3.70
N ASP A 143 -7.88 -78.41 -3.42
CA ASP A 143 -6.60 -79.12 -3.18
C ASP A 143 -6.69 -80.05 -1.96
N LEU A 144 -7.37 -79.60 -0.89
CA LEU A 144 -7.64 -80.45 0.28
C LEU A 144 -8.58 -81.62 -0.06
N VAL A 145 -9.52 -81.41 -0.98
CA VAL A 145 -10.44 -82.46 -1.47
C VAL A 145 -9.69 -83.50 -2.31
N VAL A 146 -8.72 -83.09 -3.11
CA VAL A 146 -7.86 -84.01 -3.87
C VAL A 146 -6.97 -84.80 -2.92
N LEU A 147 -6.30 -84.13 -1.98
CA LEU A 147 -5.41 -84.78 -1.01
C LEU A 147 -6.14 -85.83 -0.15
N ARG A 148 -7.36 -85.55 0.31
CA ARG A 148 -8.15 -86.55 1.05
C ARG A 148 -8.52 -87.76 0.18
N ALA A 149 -8.73 -87.57 -1.12
CA ALA A 149 -9.13 -88.64 -2.03
C ALA A 149 -7.94 -89.55 -2.31
N GLU A 150 -6.75 -88.99 -2.52
CA GLU A 150 -5.50 -89.73 -2.65
C GLU A 150 -5.18 -90.52 -1.37
N MET A 151 -5.34 -89.89 -0.20
CA MET A 151 -5.17 -90.56 1.10
C MET A 151 -6.15 -91.73 1.27
N ALA A 152 -7.41 -91.58 0.85
CA ALA A 152 -8.41 -92.65 0.91
C ALA A 152 -8.09 -93.81 -0.05
N ALA A 153 -7.63 -93.50 -1.27
CA ALA A 153 -7.22 -94.50 -2.24
C ALA A 153 -6.01 -95.31 -1.72
N MET A 154 -4.99 -94.62 -1.21
CA MET A 154 -3.81 -95.26 -0.62
C MET A 154 -4.18 -96.17 0.55
N LYS A 155 -5.11 -95.74 1.41
CA LYS A 155 -5.62 -96.56 2.51
C LYS A 155 -6.29 -97.84 2.00
N SER A 156 -7.18 -97.74 1.01
CA SER A 156 -7.85 -98.89 0.40
C SER A 156 -6.85 -99.89 -0.20
N ASP A 157 -5.82 -99.41 -0.90
CA ASP A 157 -4.82 -100.27 -1.50
C ASP A 157 -3.97 -100.98 -0.45
N LEU A 158 -3.62 -100.30 0.64
CA LEU A 158 -2.93 -100.91 1.77
C LEU A 158 -3.78 -102.01 2.43
N GLU A 159 -5.08 -101.78 2.64
CA GLU A 159 -5.99 -102.79 3.19
C GLU A 159 -6.08 -104.04 2.29
N LYS A 160 -6.14 -103.86 0.97
CA LYS A 160 -6.11 -104.97 0.01
C LYS A 160 -4.79 -105.74 0.06
N GLN A 161 -3.66 -105.05 0.15
CA GLN A 161 -2.35 -105.70 0.27
C GLN A 161 -2.25 -106.54 1.53
N ILE A 162 -2.70 -106.00 2.67
CA ILE A 162 -2.73 -106.72 3.96
C ILE A 162 -3.62 -107.95 3.85
N SER A 163 -4.86 -107.82 3.35
CA SER A 163 -5.79 -108.94 3.17
C SER A 163 -5.21 -110.02 2.25
N GLY A 164 -4.59 -109.62 1.13
CA GLY A 164 -3.92 -110.54 0.22
C GLY A 164 -2.74 -111.29 0.87
N ALA A 165 -1.92 -110.58 1.67
CA ALA A 165 -0.81 -111.19 2.40
C ALA A 165 -1.30 -112.19 3.47
N VAL A 166 -2.33 -111.83 4.23
CA VAL A 166 -2.95 -112.69 5.24
C VAL A 166 -3.52 -113.96 4.61
N ASN A 167 -4.26 -113.84 3.50
CA ASN A 167 -4.80 -115.00 2.79
C ASN A 167 -3.68 -115.92 2.28
N LYS A 168 -2.61 -115.36 1.69
CA LYS A 168 -1.45 -116.16 1.25
C LYS A 168 -0.80 -116.91 2.40
N MET A 169 -0.59 -116.26 3.56
CA MET A 169 -0.06 -116.91 4.76
C MET A 169 -0.98 -118.02 5.26
N MET A 170 -2.29 -117.77 5.31
CA MET A 170 -3.27 -118.76 5.77
C MET A 170 -3.28 -120.00 4.87
N VAL A 171 -3.29 -119.82 3.55
CA VAL A 171 -3.21 -120.94 2.58
C VAL A 171 -1.93 -121.74 2.79
N CYS A 172 -0.79 -121.05 2.95
CA CYS A 172 0.50 -121.71 3.19
C CYS A 172 0.51 -122.50 4.51
N MET A 173 -0.07 -121.95 5.58
CA MET A 173 -0.21 -122.69 6.85
C MET A 173 -1.11 -123.92 6.72
N ILE A 174 -2.23 -123.83 6.00
CA ILE A 174 -3.13 -124.97 5.76
C ILE A 174 -2.43 -126.05 4.95
N THR A 175 -1.73 -125.69 3.87
CA THR A 175 -1.02 -126.67 3.03
C THR A 175 0.13 -127.32 3.76
N MET A 176 0.90 -126.57 4.55
CA MET A 176 1.94 -127.11 5.43
C MET A 176 1.35 -128.07 6.47
N SER A 177 0.23 -127.71 7.10
CA SER A 177 -0.46 -128.58 8.05
C SER A 177 -0.95 -129.88 7.39
N ALA A 178 -1.51 -129.80 6.19
CA ALA A 178 -1.95 -130.96 5.42
C ALA A 178 -0.78 -131.89 5.03
N LEU A 179 0.36 -131.33 4.64
CA LEU A 179 1.60 -132.07 4.37
C LEU A 179 2.09 -132.82 5.61
N ILE A 180 2.13 -132.16 6.77
CA ILE A 180 2.53 -132.77 8.05
C ILE A 180 1.62 -133.96 8.39
N VAL A 181 0.30 -133.77 8.32
CA VAL A 181 -0.68 -134.87 8.57
C VAL A 181 -0.50 -136.01 7.57
N GLY A 182 -0.23 -135.69 6.31
CA GLY A 182 0.08 -136.67 5.27
C GLY A 182 1.30 -137.51 5.63
N MET A 183 2.42 -136.88 5.98
CA MET A 183 3.65 -137.57 6.38
C MET A 183 3.44 -138.46 7.62
N MET A 184 2.66 -138.02 8.60
CA MET A 184 2.35 -138.83 9.79
C MET A 184 1.53 -140.10 9.50
N LYS A 185 0.76 -140.16 8.39
CA LYS A 185 0.02 -141.37 8.01
C LYS A 185 0.89 -142.44 7.33
N TYR A 186 2.08 -142.07 6.85
CA TYR A 186 3.01 -142.96 6.15
C TYR A 186 4.14 -143.49 7.04
N LEU A 187 4.21 -143.05 8.31
CA LEU A 187 5.08 -143.56 9.37
C LEU A 187 4.30 -144.57 10.23
#